data_AF-A0A7S0R367-F1
#
_entry.id   AF-A0A7S0R367-F1
#
_cell.length_a   1.000
_cell.length_b   1.000
_cell.length_c   1.000
_cell.angle_alpha   90.00
_cell.angle_beta   90.00
_cell.angle_gamma   90.00
#
_symmetry.space_group_name_H-M   'P 1'
#
loop_
_entity.id
_entity.type
_entity.pdbx_description
1 polymer ?
#
loop_
_entity_poly.entity_id
_entity_poly.type
_entity_poly.pdbx_seq_one_letter_code
_entity_poly.pdbx_strand_id
1 'polypeptide(L)'
;MTSKPGPSPPPAPSGVFKQAYLNSEDVLQVYGEWVPPSEKEAQVKYHTSHTHHDTYEVSTCKTGDLKEFGPAHMLYFYFLKYMAVVFGALAAVPALVQIILYIGGDFFTVYSDLDRLTIGNYGFPSSNMNANEAVAAYQLTPDNKGADAEIRLLQVFLNSSNNASVAMASLGADKRSAIVALSVLDLLGTLGYFGFCVFLMWWTRDLARKVDERTVTIRDYSVRAELLPPDAEPAEVKAYFEQWGEVVQVECVRRCSELIELVTER
;
A
#
# COMPACT_ATOMS: atom_id res chain seq x y z
N MET A 1 14.14 36.47 4.81
CA MET A 1 15.20 36.58 3.79
C MET A 1 14.55 36.31 2.45
N THR A 2 14.33 37.35 1.65
CA THR A 2 13.70 37.27 0.33
C THR A 2 14.79 37.08 -0.72
N SER A 3 14.92 35.89 -1.29
CA SER A 3 15.85 35.64 -2.40
C SER A 3 15.40 36.47 -3.62
N LYS A 4 16.32 37.24 -4.20
CA LYS A 4 16.08 37.89 -5.48
C LYS A 4 15.89 36.79 -6.55
N PRO A 5 14.88 36.90 -7.42
CA PRO A 5 14.77 36.00 -8.57
C PRO A 5 16.01 36.17 -9.45
N GLY A 6 16.71 35.07 -9.71
CA GLY A 6 17.89 35.05 -10.57
C GLY A 6 17.54 35.37 -12.03
N PRO A 7 18.52 35.85 -12.82
CA PRO A 7 18.32 36.11 -14.24
C PRO A 7 17.87 34.84 -14.97
N SER A 8 16.92 34.99 -15.89
CA SER A 8 16.44 33.90 -16.75
C SER A 8 17.59 33.38 -17.63
N PRO A 9 17.82 32.05 -17.69
CA PRO A 9 18.92 31.49 -18.47
C PRO A 9 18.77 31.79 -19.97
N PRO A 10 19.88 32.02 -20.69
CA PRO A 10 19.85 32.25 -22.13
C PRO A 10 19.32 31.02 -22.89
N PRO A 11 18.71 31.21 -24.07
CA PRO A 11 18.19 30.11 -24.89
C PRO A 11 19.31 29.14 -25.28
N ALA A 12 19.03 27.85 -25.18
CA ALA A 12 19.99 26.80 -25.51
C ALA A 12 20.40 26.89 -26.98
N PRO A 13 21.72 26.82 -27.29
CA PRO A 13 22.19 26.90 -28.67
C PRO A 13 21.68 25.70 -29.46
N SER A 14 20.88 25.96 -30.49
CA SER A 14 20.37 24.97 -31.44
C SER A 14 21.50 24.56 -32.40
N GLY A 15 22.36 23.66 -31.97
CA GLY A 15 23.48 23.19 -32.78
C GLY A 15 24.03 21.86 -32.28
N VAL A 16 23.93 20.85 -33.15
CA VAL A 16 24.37 19.47 -32.96
C VAL A 16 25.77 19.39 -32.34
N PHE A 17 25.82 18.80 -31.14
CA PHE A 17 26.97 18.28 -30.39
C PHE A 17 28.36 18.42 -31.06
N LYS A 18 28.94 19.62 -30.95
CA LYS A 18 30.36 19.77 -30.65
C LYS A 18 30.42 20.52 -29.33
N GLN A 19 30.67 19.82 -28.23
CA GLN A 19 31.01 20.47 -26.96
C GLN A 19 32.37 21.14 -27.13
N ALA A 20 32.38 22.31 -27.77
CA ALA A 20 33.42 23.28 -27.57
C ALA A 20 33.34 23.66 -26.09
N TYR A 21 34.41 23.40 -25.36
CA TYR A 21 34.57 23.91 -24.00
C TYR A 21 34.21 25.40 -24.02
N LEU A 22 33.14 25.78 -23.30
CA LEU A 22 32.76 27.17 -23.15
C LEU A 22 33.93 27.89 -22.47
N ASN A 23 34.32 29.03 -23.02
CA ASN A 23 35.42 29.80 -22.47
C ASN A 23 35.01 30.28 -21.07
N SER A 24 35.94 30.20 -20.10
CA SER A 24 35.62 30.48 -18.69
C SER A 24 35.09 31.90 -18.47
N GLU A 25 35.52 32.86 -19.29
CA GLU A 25 35.04 34.25 -19.28
C GLU A 25 33.56 34.34 -19.66
N ASP A 26 33.11 33.59 -20.67
CA ASP A 26 31.71 33.56 -21.12
C ASP A 26 30.80 32.95 -20.04
N VAL A 27 31.28 31.91 -19.35
CA VAL A 27 30.55 31.29 -18.24
C VAL A 27 30.42 32.26 -17.06
N LEU A 28 31.49 32.98 -16.71
CA LEU A 28 31.47 34.00 -15.65
C LEU A 28 30.56 35.18 -16.01
N GLN A 29 30.47 35.55 -17.29
CA GLN A 29 29.58 36.63 -17.73
C GLN A 29 28.09 36.27 -17.59
N VAL A 30 27.74 35.00 -17.85
CA VAL A 30 26.35 34.52 -17.75
C VAL A 30 25.96 34.18 -16.30
N TYR A 31 26.83 33.50 -15.57
CA TYR A 31 26.52 32.93 -14.26
C TYR A 31 27.09 33.72 -13.08
N GLY A 32 27.95 34.72 -13.34
CA GLY A 32 28.64 35.52 -12.32
C GLY A 32 29.89 34.84 -11.76
N GLU A 33 30.53 35.50 -10.79
CA GLU A 33 31.64 34.90 -10.03
C GLU A 33 31.16 33.65 -9.28
N TRP A 34 31.91 32.56 -9.40
CA TRP A 34 31.62 31.35 -8.65
C TRP A 34 31.85 31.61 -7.17
N VAL A 35 30.78 31.52 -6.39
CA VAL A 35 30.85 31.53 -4.93
C VAL A 35 30.88 30.08 -4.45
N PRO A 36 31.91 29.65 -3.69
CA PRO A 36 31.91 28.31 -3.12
C PRO A 36 30.67 28.11 -2.25
N PRO A 37 29.96 26.97 -2.40
CA PRO A 37 28.82 26.69 -1.53
C PRO A 37 29.28 26.65 -0.08
N SER A 38 28.43 27.11 0.83
CA SER A 38 28.72 26.96 2.26
C SER A 38 28.87 25.47 2.61
N GLU A 39 29.68 25.15 3.62
CA GLU A 39 29.90 23.75 4.04
C GLU A 39 28.59 23.00 4.30
N LYS A 40 27.59 23.68 4.87
CA LYS A 40 26.24 23.13 5.09
C LYS A 40 25.51 22.84 3.79
N GLU A 41 25.55 23.75 2.81
CA GLU A 41 24.93 23.52 1.49
C GLU A 41 25.66 22.43 0.72
N ALA A 42 26.99 22.37 0.83
CA ALA A 42 27.81 21.33 0.24
C ALA A 42 27.45 19.96 0.85
N GLN A 43 27.31 19.87 2.17
CA GLN A 43 26.86 18.64 2.85
C GLN A 43 25.44 18.25 2.46
N VAL A 44 24.49 19.19 2.41
CA VAL A 44 23.11 18.90 1.98
C VAL A 44 23.09 18.43 0.53
N LYS A 45 23.83 19.09 -0.36
CA LYS A 45 23.91 18.71 -1.77
C LYS A 45 24.60 17.36 -1.94
N TYR A 46 25.68 17.11 -1.19
CA TYR A 46 26.39 15.84 -1.15
C TYR A 46 25.47 14.71 -0.70
N HIS A 47 24.77 14.86 0.44
CA HIS A 47 23.80 13.86 0.88
C HIS A 47 22.65 13.68 -0.13
N THR A 48 22.20 14.75 -0.79
CA THR A 48 21.13 14.65 -1.80
C THR A 48 21.59 13.96 -3.09
N SER A 49 22.88 14.01 -3.42
CA SER A 49 23.43 13.44 -4.65
C SER A 49 24.18 12.12 -4.46
N HIS A 50 24.61 11.79 -3.24
CA HIS A 50 25.36 10.57 -2.89
C HIS A 50 24.58 9.68 -1.92
N THR A 51 23.26 9.84 -1.88
CA THR A 51 22.33 9.01 -1.10
C THR A 51 22.58 7.51 -1.27
N HIS A 52 23.07 7.08 -2.44
CA HIS A 52 23.33 5.68 -2.77
C HIS A 52 24.48 4.99 -1.98
N HIS A 53 25.37 5.77 -1.34
CA HIS A 53 26.61 5.22 -0.74
C HIS A 53 26.59 5.17 0.79
N ASP A 54 25.69 5.91 1.44
CA ASP A 54 25.49 5.78 2.87
C ASP A 54 24.62 4.54 3.10
N THR A 55 25.13 3.57 3.87
CA THR A 55 24.32 2.42 4.29
C THR A 55 23.11 2.95 5.06
N TYR A 56 21.96 2.95 4.41
CA TYR A 56 20.71 3.35 5.04
C TYR A 56 20.46 2.44 6.23
N GLU A 57 20.51 3.00 7.44
CA GLU A 57 19.89 2.34 8.58
C GLU A 57 18.40 2.18 8.25
N VAL A 58 17.91 0.94 8.31
CA VAL A 58 16.52 0.60 7.97
C VAL A 58 15.52 1.42 8.79
N SER A 59 15.91 1.87 9.98
CA SER A 59 15.12 2.71 10.89
C SER A 59 15.00 4.18 10.45
N THR A 60 15.94 4.70 9.66
CA THR A 60 15.98 6.13 9.27
C THR A 60 15.54 6.35 7.82
N CYS A 61 15.55 5.31 6.99
CA CYS A 61 15.11 5.35 5.60
C CYS A 61 13.65 5.83 5.50
N LYS A 62 13.44 6.96 4.81
CA LYS A 62 12.10 7.47 4.55
C LYS A 62 11.60 6.86 3.25
N THR A 63 10.28 6.66 3.15
CA THR A 63 9.65 6.18 1.91
C THR A 63 9.93 7.08 0.69
N GLY A 64 10.23 8.36 0.91
CA GLY A 64 10.62 9.29 -0.17
C GLY A 64 12.03 9.05 -0.72
N ASP A 65 12.91 8.40 0.04
CA ASP A 65 14.27 8.07 -0.39
C ASP A 65 14.24 6.91 -1.41
N LEU A 66 13.17 6.10 -1.37
CA LEU A 66 12.95 5.00 -2.32
C LEU A 66 12.51 5.46 -3.72
N LYS A 67 12.38 6.77 -3.96
CA LYS A 67 12.06 7.34 -5.28
C LYS A 67 13.07 6.90 -6.36
N GLU A 68 14.31 6.61 -5.95
CA GLU A 68 15.41 6.22 -6.84
C GLU A 68 15.19 4.84 -7.46
N PHE A 69 14.51 3.93 -6.76
CA PHE A 69 14.11 2.61 -7.29
C PHE A 69 12.89 2.70 -8.23
N GLY A 70 12.39 3.90 -8.45
CA GLY A 70 11.24 4.18 -9.29
C GLY A 70 9.94 4.37 -8.49
N PRO A 71 8.95 5.00 -9.13
CA PRO A 71 7.70 5.40 -8.47
C PRO A 71 6.87 4.21 -7.97
N ALA A 72 6.96 3.06 -8.64
CA ALA A 72 6.23 1.86 -8.26
C ALA A 72 6.67 1.32 -6.89
N HIS A 73 7.98 1.23 -6.64
CA HIS A 73 8.53 0.80 -5.35
C HIS A 73 8.12 1.76 -4.23
N MET A 74 8.27 3.07 -4.47
CA MET A 74 7.81 4.10 -3.53
C MET A 74 6.33 3.93 -3.17
N LEU A 75 5.45 3.73 -4.16
CA LEU A 75 4.01 3.55 -3.96
C LEU A 75 3.69 2.29 -3.13
N TYR A 76 4.42 1.20 -3.39
CA TYR A 76 4.28 -0.06 -2.65
C TYR A 76 4.62 0.12 -1.15
N PHE A 77 5.71 0.80 -0.82
CA PHE A 77 6.06 1.04 0.59
C PHE A 77 5.12 2.02 1.28
N TYR A 78 4.59 3.02 0.57
CA TYR A 78 3.49 3.83 1.09
C TYR A 78 2.28 2.96 1.42
N PHE A 79 1.87 2.08 0.50
CA PHE A 79 0.77 1.16 0.74
C PHE A 79 1.00 0.30 2.00
N LEU A 80 2.17 -0.33 2.13
CA LEU A 80 2.51 -1.14 3.32
C LEU A 80 2.44 -0.33 4.62
N LYS A 81 3.00 0.90 4.62
CA LYS A 81 2.98 1.78 5.79
C LYS A 81 1.56 2.11 6.23
N TYR A 82 0.69 2.48 5.28
CA TYR A 82 -0.71 2.81 5.60
C TYR A 82 -1.51 1.58 6.01
N MET A 83 -1.28 0.42 5.38
CA MET A 83 -1.90 -0.83 5.79
C MET A 83 -1.50 -1.23 7.20
N ALA A 84 -0.23 -1.08 7.57
CA ALA A 84 0.23 -1.36 8.93
C ALA A 84 -0.45 -0.45 9.97
N VAL A 85 -0.60 0.84 9.67
CA VAL A 85 -1.31 1.79 10.56
C VAL A 85 -2.77 1.39 10.71
N VAL A 86 -3.45 1.00 9.64
CA VAL A 86 -4.87 0.62 9.70
C VAL A 86 -5.10 -0.72 10.36
N PHE A 87 -4.31 -1.74 10.06
CA PHE A 87 -4.39 -2.99 10.82
C PHE A 87 -4.03 -2.77 12.29
N GLY A 88 -3.06 -1.90 12.59
CA GLY A 88 -2.76 -1.49 13.95
C GLY A 88 -3.96 -0.84 14.65
N ALA A 89 -4.65 0.09 13.99
CA ALA A 89 -5.84 0.75 14.52
C ALA A 89 -7.03 -0.21 14.68
N LEU A 90 -7.30 -1.05 13.67
CA LEU A 90 -8.35 -2.07 13.69
C LEU A 90 -8.08 -3.19 14.68
N ALA A 91 -6.83 -3.46 15.03
CA ALA A 91 -6.50 -4.39 16.11
C ALA A 91 -6.62 -3.69 17.46
N ALA A 92 -6.04 -2.50 17.61
CA ALA A 92 -5.96 -1.80 18.90
C ALA A 92 -7.33 -1.34 19.41
N VAL A 93 -8.20 -0.79 18.55
CA VAL A 93 -9.49 -0.23 19.00
C VAL A 93 -10.42 -1.33 19.55
N PRO A 94 -10.70 -2.44 18.82
CA PRO A 94 -11.50 -3.54 19.36
C PRO A 94 -10.80 -4.23 20.54
N ALA A 95 -9.48 -4.43 20.49
CA ALA A 95 -8.75 -5.05 21.59
C ALA A 95 -8.86 -4.22 22.87
N LEU A 96 -8.74 -2.89 22.81
CA LEU A 96 -8.90 -2.00 23.97
C LEU A 96 -10.31 -2.08 24.54
N VAL A 97 -11.35 -2.07 23.70
CA VAL A 97 -12.73 -2.23 24.17
C VAL A 97 -12.93 -3.59 24.84
N GLN A 98 -12.40 -4.67 24.25
CA GLN A 98 -12.45 -6.00 24.83
C GLN A 98 -11.71 -6.08 26.17
N ILE A 99 -10.52 -5.48 26.28
CA ILE A 99 -9.75 -5.41 27.53
C ILE A 99 -10.53 -4.65 28.61
N ILE A 100 -11.16 -3.52 28.26
CA ILE A 100 -11.98 -2.74 29.22
C ILE A 100 -13.17 -3.56 29.71
N LEU A 101 -13.86 -4.26 28.81
CA LEU A 101 -14.96 -5.15 29.17
C LEU A 101 -14.49 -6.33 30.04
N TYR A 102 -13.29 -6.86 29.77
CA TYR A 102 -12.70 -7.96 30.52
C TYR A 102 -12.26 -7.54 31.93
N ILE A 103 -11.54 -6.43 32.07
CA ILE A 103 -11.13 -5.90 33.38
C ILE A 103 -12.36 -5.43 34.17
N GLY A 104 -13.32 -4.84 33.47
CA GLY A 104 -14.51 -4.27 34.07
C GLY A 104 -15.49 -5.33 34.56
N GLY A 105 -15.66 -6.44 33.86
CA GLY A 105 -16.68 -7.43 34.19
C GLY A 105 -16.11 -8.72 34.78
N ASP A 106 -16.69 -9.17 35.90
CA ASP A 106 -16.42 -10.48 36.53
C ASP A 106 -17.05 -11.64 35.72
N PHE A 107 -17.07 -11.51 34.39
CA PHE A 107 -17.78 -12.39 33.45
C PHE A 107 -17.14 -13.77 33.30
N PHE A 108 -15.83 -13.86 33.54
CA PHE A 108 -15.01 -15.03 33.22
C PHE A 108 -14.36 -15.60 34.48
N THR A 109 -15.17 -15.84 35.51
CA THR A 109 -14.70 -16.60 36.68
C THR A 109 -14.34 -18.04 36.31
N VAL A 110 -14.85 -18.54 35.17
CA VAL A 110 -14.49 -19.82 34.57
C VAL A 110 -13.69 -19.57 33.29
N TYR A 111 -12.41 -19.97 33.28
CA TYR A 111 -11.47 -19.83 32.15
C TYR A 111 -12.03 -20.34 30.81
N SER A 112 -12.93 -21.32 30.83
CA SER A 112 -13.52 -21.92 29.63
C SER A 112 -14.48 -21.00 28.88
N ASP A 113 -15.01 -19.95 29.49
CA ASP A 113 -15.92 -19.02 28.82
C ASP A 113 -15.20 -17.95 28.00
N LEU A 114 -13.92 -17.67 28.33
CA LEU A 114 -13.09 -16.70 27.62
C LEU A 114 -12.77 -17.20 26.21
N ASP A 115 -12.34 -18.46 26.10
CA ASP A 115 -12.07 -19.10 24.81
C ASP A 115 -13.30 -19.09 23.91
N ARG A 116 -14.52 -19.13 24.46
CA ARG A 116 -15.81 -19.17 23.74
C ARG A 116 -16.29 -17.82 23.22
N LEU A 117 -15.75 -16.71 23.73
CA LEU A 117 -16.14 -15.35 23.32
C LEU A 117 -15.07 -14.64 22.50
N THR A 118 -13.92 -15.28 22.26
CA THR A 118 -12.93 -14.77 21.30
C THR A 118 -13.47 -14.86 19.89
N ILE A 119 -13.18 -13.83 19.08
CA ILE A 119 -13.66 -13.65 17.71
C ILE A 119 -13.25 -14.79 16.76
N GLY A 120 -12.26 -15.62 17.13
CA GLY A 120 -11.85 -16.82 16.38
C GLY A 120 -12.62 -18.10 16.74
N ASN A 121 -13.45 -18.06 17.78
CA ASN A 121 -14.13 -19.24 18.32
C ASN A 121 -15.64 -19.01 18.46
N TYR A 122 -16.28 -18.50 17.39
CA TYR A 122 -17.74 -18.55 17.23
C TYR A 122 -18.29 -19.99 17.05
N GLY A 123 -17.49 -21.01 17.40
CA GLY A 123 -17.85 -22.41 17.36
C GLY A 123 -18.41 -22.85 18.72
N PHE A 124 -19.75 -22.92 18.76
CA PHE A 124 -20.56 -23.57 19.78
C PHE A 124 -20.84 -22.77 21.07
N PRO A 125 -22.08 -22.25 21.21
CA PRO A 125 -22.62 -21.96 22.52
C PRO A 125 -22.76 -23.29 23.28
N SER A 126 -21.75 -23.62 24.10
CA SER A 126 -21.90 -24.64 25.11
C SER A 126 -22.97 -24.15 26.08
N SER A 127 -24.18 -24.68 25.97
CA SER A 127 -25.11 -24.67 27.09
C SER A 127 -24.42 -25.32 28.30
N ASN A 128 -24.88 -25.03 29.51
CA ASN A 128 -24.48 -25.73 30.75
C ASN A 128 -24.96 -27.20 30.75
N MET A 129 -24.81 -27.90 29.63
CA MET A 129 -24.90 -29.34 29.54
C MET A 129 -23.68 -29.91 30.27
N ASN A 130 -23.93 -30.90 31.13
CA ASN A 130 -22.85 -31.68 31.73
C ASN A 130 -21.85 -32.07 30.64
N ALA A 131 -20.54 -32.10 30.92
CA ALA A 131 -19.52 -32.43 29.92
C ALA A 131 -19.84 -33.72 29.12
N ASN A 132 -20.59 -34.65 29.71
CA ASN A 132 -21.08 -35.87 29.08
C ASN A 132 -22.19 -35.63 28.01
N GLU A 133 -23.05 -34.62 28.16
CA GLU A 133 -24.09 -34.27 27.19
C GLU A 133 -23.55 -33.43 26.03
N ALA A 134 -22.56 -32.57 26.28
CA ALA A 134 -21.86 -31.83 25.22
C ALA A 134 -21.04 -32.77 24.31
N VAL A 135 -20.40 -33.79 24.89
CA VAL A 135 -19.71 -34.85 24.14
C VAL A 135 -20.70 -35.73 23.38
N ALA A 136 -21.87 -36.04 23.95
CA ALA A 136 -22.91 -36.79 23.23
C ALA A 136 -23.51 -36.00 22.05
N ALA A 137 -23.67 -34.68 22.17
CA ALA A 137 -24.09 -33.81 21.07
C ALA A 137 -23.01 -33.70 19.97
N TYR A 138 -21.73 -33.73 20.35
CA TYR A 138 -20.62 -33.72 19.40
C TYR A 138 -20.44 -35.06 18.66
N GLN A 139 -20.61 -36.18 19.38
CA GLN A 139 -20.48 -37.53 18.81
C GLN A 139 -21.63 -37.94 17.87
N LEU A 140 -22.73 -37.19 17.84
CA LEU A 140 -23.88 -37.45 16.96
C LEU A 140 -23.85 -36.70 15.62
N THR A 141 -22.83 -35.89 15.32
CA THR A 141 -22.80 -35.15 14.05
C THR A 141 -21.42 -35.10 13.39
N PRO A 142 -21.02 -36.16 12.67
CA PRO A 142 -19.91 -36.07 11.74
C PRO A 142 -20.29 -35.43 10.38
N ASP A 143 -21.57 -35.33 10.00
CA ASP A 143 -21.92 -35.18 8.57
C ASP A 143 -22.94 -34.09 8.17
N ASN A 144 -23.51 -33.33 9.10
CA ASN A 144 -24.53 -32.34 8.73
C ASN A 144 -23.95 -30.94 8.51
N LYS A 145 -23.24 -30.74 7.39
CA LYS A 145 -22.88 -29.42 6.85
C LYS A 145 -24.09 -28.73 6.16
N GLY A 146 -25.26 -28.76 6.80
CA GLY A 146 -26.52 -28.25 6.24
C GLY A 146 -27.14 -27.14 7.11
N ALA A 147 -28.14 -26.44 6.57
CA ALA A 147 -28.87 -25.35 7.22
C ALA A 147 -29.40 -25.70 8.62
N ASP A 148 -29.64 -26.99 8.91
CA ASP A 148 -30.06 -27.48 10.22
C ASP A 148 -28.99 -27.30 11.31
N ALA A 149 -27.71 -27.30 10.95
CA ALA A 149 -26.62 -27.01 11.89
C ALA A 149 -26.60 -25.53 12.28
N GLU A 150 -26.83 -24.62 11.34
CA GLU A 150 -26.95 -23.19 11.61
C GLU A 150 -28.19 -22.87 12.45
N ILE A 151 -29.35 -23.46 12.13
CA ILE A 151 -30.60 -23.29 12.90
C ILE A 151 -30.40 -23.76 14.34
N ARG A 152 -29.74 -24.91 14.57
CA ARG A 152 -29.44 -25.40 15.92
C ARG A 152 -28.45 -24.50 16.66
N LEU A 153 -27.44 -23.97 15.98
CA LEU A 153 -26.51 -22.97 16.54
C LEU A 153 -27.25 -21.70 17.00
N LEU A 154 -28.16 -21.19 16.15
CA LEU A 154 -29.03 -20.06 16.46
C LEU A 154 -29.93 -20.35 17.68
N GLN A 155 -30.49 -21.56 17.75
CA GLN A 155 -31.38 -21.95 18.83
C GLN A 155 -30.66 -22.08 20.18
N VAL A 156 -29.44 -22.61 20.18
CA VAL A 156 -28.62 -22.69 21.39
C VAL A 156 -28.10 -21.30 21.80
N PHE A 157 -27.79 -20.42 20.85
CA PHE A 157 -27.48 -19.01 21.12
C PHE A 157 -28.66 -18.28 21.78
N LEU A 158 -29.87 -18.44 21.24
CA LEU A 158 -31.10 -17.86 21.80
C LEU A 158 -31.40 -18.38 23.22
N ASN A 159 -31.21 -19.68 23.46
CA ASN A 159 -31.44 -20.29 24.77
C ASN A 159 -30.37 -19.90 25.80
N SER A 160 -29.09 -19.85 25.40
CA SER A 160 -28.00 -19.34 26.24
C SER A 160 -28.18 -17.85 26.57
N SER A 161 -28.71 -17.07 25.62
CA SER A 161 -29.07 -15.66 25.81
C SER A 161 -30.23 -15.47 26.81
N ASN A 162 -31.16 -16.43 26.90
CA ASN A 162 -32.31 -16.42 27.84
C ASN A 162 -31.94 -16.69 29.30
N ASN A 163 -30.86 -17.42 29.57
CA ASN A 163 -30.52 -17.85 30.94
C ASN A 163 -29.43 -16.99 31.62
N ALA A 164 -28.95 -15.93 30.97
CA ALA A 164 -27.80 -15.17 31.45
C ALA A 164 -28.16 -13.76 31.93
N SER A 165 -29.01 -13.66 32.93
CA SER A 165 -29.16 -12.45 33.76
C SER A 165 -28.13 -12.46 34.89
N VAL A 166 -26.85 -12.62 34.55
CA VAL A 166 -25.76 -12.28 35.49
C VAL A 166 -25.49 -10.81 35.24
N ALA A 167 -26.10 -9.95 36.05
CA ALA A 167 -25.88 -8.51 36.00
C ALA A 167 -24.38 -8.24 36.19
N MET A 168 -23.78 -7.41 35.34
CA MET A 168 -22.44 -6.87 35.60
C MET A 168 -22.47 -6.11 36.92
N ALA A 169 -21.90 -6.68 37.98
CA ALA A 169 -21.89 -6.05 39.30
C ALA A 169 -21.17 -4.67 39.31
N SER A 170 -20.33 -4.39 38.32
CA SER A 170 -19.49 -3.19 38.21
C SER A 170 -19.95 -2.15 37.18
N LEU A 171 -20.67 -2.57 36.13
CA LEU A 171 -21.05 -1.72 34.99
C LEU A 171 -22.56 -1.65 34.76
N GLY A 172 -23.36 -2.44 35.52
CA GLY A 172 -24.82 -2.41 35.46
C GLY A 172 -25.43 -2.83 34.12
N ALA A 173 -24.63 -3.37 33.21
CA ALA A 173 -25.06 -3.78 31.87
C ALA A 173 -25.32 -5.29 31.80
N ASP A 174 -26.40 -5.68 31.14
CA ASP A 174 -26.76 -7.08 30.93
C ASP A 174 -25.81 -7.76 29.93
N LYS A 175 -25.52 -9.05 30.10
CA LYS A 175 -24.69 -9.84 29.15
C LYS A 175 -25.16 -9.67 27.70
N ARG A 176 -26.47 -9.60 27.48
CA ARG A 176 -27.07 -9.35 26.15
C ARG A 176 -26.63 -8.02 25.56
N SER A 177 -26.65 -6.96 26.37
CA SER A 177 -26.25 -5.63 25.93
C SER A 177 -24.75 -5.60 25.57
N ALA A 178 -23.91 -6.35 26.29
CA ALA A 178 -22.49 -6.47 25.97
C ALA A 178 -22.24 -7.21 24.65
N ILE A 179 -22.95 -8.32 24.40
CA ILE A 179 -22.84 -9.05 23.12
C ILE A 179 -23.30 -8.16 21.95
N VAL A 180 -24.44 -7.48 22.09
CA VAL A 180 -24.94 -6.55 21.07
C VAL A 180 -23.95 -5.41 20.84
N ALA A 181 -23.38 -4.83 21.91
CA ALA A 181 -22.38 -3.77 21.80
C ALA A 181 -21.12 -4.24 21.06
N LEU A 182 -20.64 -5.46 21.32
CA LEU A 182 -19.51 -6.05 20.60
C LEU A 182 -19.84 -6.29 19.11
N SER A 183 -21.04 -6.77 18.78
CA SER A 183 -21.47 -6.93 17.38
C SER A 183 -21.60 -5.59 16.65
N VAL A 184 -22.10 -4.55 17.32
CA VAL A 184 -22.14 -3.18 16.75
C VAL A 184 -20.73 -2.66 16.52
N LEU A 185 -19.81 -2.87 17.47
CA LEU A 185 -18.40 -2.47 17.33
C LEU A 185 -17.74 -3.15 16.13
N ASP A 186 -18.00 -4.44 15.92
CA ASP A 186 -17.47 -5.19 14.77
C ASP A 186 -18.02 -4.69 13.43
N LEU A 187 -19.34 -4.41 13.37
CA LEU A 187 -19.96 -3.79 12.20
C LEU A 187 -19.33 -2.42 11.90
N LEU A 188 -19.11 -1.59 12.92
CA LEU A 188 -18.45 -0.28 12.77
C LEU A 188 -17.00 -0.43 12.32
N GLY A 189 -16.27 -1.42 12.86
CA GLY A 189 -14.91 -1.75 12.43
C GLY A 189 -14.87 -2.16 10.96
N THR A 190 -15.80 -3.00 10.53
CA THR A 190 -15.93 -3.45 9.14
C THR A 190 -16.27 -2.30 8.20
N LEU A 191 -17.23 -1.44 8.56
CA LEU A 191 -17.58 -0.24 7.77
C LEU A 191 -16.41 0.75 7.71
N GLY A 192 -15.69 0.93 8.82
CA GLY A 192 -14.48 1.76 8.88
C GLY A 192 -13.37 1.23 7.98
N TYR A 193 -13.12 -0.07 7.99
CA TYR A 193 -12.16 -0.73 7.09
C TYR A 193 -12.55 -0.54 5.63
N PHE A 194 -13.81 -0.80 5.28
CA PHE A 194 -14.31 -0.60 3.92
C PHE A 194 -14.16 0.86 3.45
N GLY A 195 -14.55 1.83 4.29
CA GLY A 195 -14.37 3.25 4.01
C GLY A 195 -12.90 3.62 3.80
N PHE A 196 -12.01 3.06 4.60
CA PHE A 196 -10.57 3.23 4.43
C PHE A 196 -10.03 2.61 3.13
N CYS A 197 -10.49 1.43 2.72
CA CYS A 197 -10.13 0.82 1.43
C CYS A 197 -10.53 1.72 0.25
N VAL A 198 -11.74 2.29 0.29
CA VAL A 198 -12.21 3.24 -0.74
C VAL A 198 -11.34 4.51 -0.73
N PHE A 199 -11.04 5.05 0.45
CA PHE A 199 -10.14 6.20 0.59
C PHE A 199 -8.75 5.93 0.03
N LEU A 200 -8.13 4.78 0.35
CA LEU A 200 -6.83 4.38 -0.20
C LEU A 200 -6.87 4.25 -1.71
N MET A 201 -7.93 3.66 -2.27
CA MET A 201 -8.07 3.54 -3.73
C MET A 201 -8.13 4.91 -4.41
N TRP A 202 -8.83 5.87 -3.82
CA TRP A 202 -8.88 7.23 -4.33
C TRP A 202 -7.54 7.96 -4.17
N TRP A 203 -6.93 7.89 -2.99
CA TRP A 203 -5.67 8.55 -2.69
C TRP A 203 -4.50 7.99 -3.53
N THR A 204 -4.41 6.68 -3.71
CA THR A 204 -3.38 6.06 -4.56
C THR A 204 -3.52 6.45 -6.03
N ARG A 205 -4.75 6.61 -6.53
CA ARG A 205 -4.99 7.13 -7.88
C ARG A 205 -4.55 8.59 -8.04
N ASP A 206 -4.88 9.44 -7.06
CA ASP A 206 -4.44 10.83 -7.06
C ASP A 206 -2.91 10.95 -6.99
N LEU A 207 -2.28 10.15 -6.12
CA LEU A 207 -0.82 10.11 -6.01
C LEU A 207 -0.16 9.60 -7.29
N ALA A 208 -0.69 8.55 -7.90
CA ALA A 208 -0.20 8.04 -9.18
C ALA A 208 -0.26 9.13 -10.27
N ARG A 209 -1.37 9.87 -10.35
CA ARG A 209 -1.50 11.00 -11.28
C ARG A 209 -0.46 12.09 -11.02
N LYS A 210 -0.25 12.50 -9.77
CA LYS A 210 0.76 13.51 -9.41
C LYS A 210 2.19 13.07 -9.72
N VAL A 211 2.45 11.77 -9.65
CA VAL A 211 3.76 11.20 -9.97
C VAL A 211 3.96 11.15 -11.48
N ASP A 212 2.94 10.76 -12.23
CA ASP A 212 2.91 10.75 -13.69
C ASP A 212 3.14 12.16 -14.26
N GLU A 213 2.42 13.16 -13.72
CA GLU A 213 2.59 14.58 -14.08
C GLU A 213 4.00 15.14 -13.85
N ARG A 214 4.80 14.51 -12.98
CA ARG A 214 6.16 14.96 -12.63
C ARG A 214 7.27 14.14 -13.27
N THR A 215 6.93 12.99 -13.84
CA THR A 215 7.92 12.04 -14.34
C THR A 215 7.76 11.96 -15.84
N VAL A 216 8.70 12.57 -16.56
CA VAL A 216 8.79 12.40 -18.01
C VAL A 216 9.62 11.16 -18.27
N THR A 217 9.02 10.17 -18.93
CA THR A 217 9.64 8.89 -19.29
C THR A 217 9.83 8.79 -20.79
N ILE A 218 10.72 7.89 -21.23
CA ILE A 218 10.90 7.59 -22.67
C ILE A 218 9.59 7.10 -23.29
N ARG A 219 8.72 6.46 -22.50
CA ARG A 219 7.39 6.01 -22.93
C ARG A 219 6.53 7.18 -23.44
N ASP A 220 6.68 8.37 -22.87
CA ASP A 220 5.89 9.54 -23.27
C ASP A 220 6.28 10.09 -24.64
N TYR A 221 7.49 9.72 -25.12
CA TYR A 221 8.02 10.09 -26.43
C TYR A 221 8.15 8.91 -27.39
N SER A 222 7.67 7.73 -27.03
CA SER A 222 7.76 6.55 -27.88
C SER A 222 6.39 6.02 -28.26
N VAL A 223 6.25 5.67 -29.53
CA VAL A 223 5.05 5.06 -30.08
C VAL A 223 5.42 3.68 -30.58
N ARG A 224 4.63 2.68 -30.18
CA ARG A 224 4.76 1.33 -30.71
C ARG A 224 3.83 1.17 -31.92
N ALA A 225 4.41 1.08 -33.10
CA ALA A 225 3.70 0.68 -34.30
C ALA A 225 3.72 -0.86 -34.43
N GLU A 226 2.55 -1.46 -34.57
CA GLU A 226 2.39 -2.90 -34.79
C GLU A 226 1.88 -3.16 -36.21
N LEU A 227 2.03 -4.41 -36.69
CA LEU A 227 1.55 -4.84 -38.01
C LEU A 227 2.18 -4.08 -39.20
N LEU A 228 3.47 -3.76 -39.10
CA LEU A 228 4.23 -3.25 -40.24
C LEU A 228 4.33 -4.32 -41.35
N PRO A 229 4.39 -3.91 -42.64
CA PRO A 229 4.71 -4.80 -43.74
C PRO A 229 6.00 -5.61 -43.45
N PRO A 230 6.07 -6.88 -43.90
CA PRO A 230 7.20 -7.77 -43.58
C PRO A 230 8.54 -7.28 -44.15
N ASP A 231 8.48 -6.41 -45.17
CA ASP A 231 9.59 -5.79 -45.89
C ASP A 231 9.85 -4.34 -45.46
N ALA A 232 9.15 -3.81 -44.46
CA ALA A 232 9.28 -2.42 -44.06
C ALA A 232 10.67 -2.09 -43.48
N GLU A 233 11.40 -1.20 -44.15
CA GLU A 233 12.69 -0.71 -43.67
C GLU A 233 12.52 0.43 -42.65
N PRO A 234 13.41 0.55 -41.64
CA PRO A 234 13.33 1.62 -40.64
C PRO A 234 13.32 3.03 -41.25
N ALA A 235 14.00 3.23 -42.38
CA ALA A 235 14.06 4.51 -43.08
C ALA A 235 12.71 4.86 -43.74
N GLU A 236 12.03 3.88 -44.33
CA GLU A 236 10.70 4.07 -44.93
C GLU A 236 9.65 4.32 -43.86
N VAL A 237 9.71 3.57 -42.75
CA VAL A 237 8.85 3.76 -41.59
C VAL A 237 9.05 5.16 -41.00
N LYS A 238 10.30 5.61 -40.87
CA LYS A 238 10.63 6.97 -40.44
C LYS A 238 10.04 8.02 -41.39
N ALA A 239 10.31 7.91 -42.69
CA ALA A 239 9.80 8.85 -43.69
C ALA A 239 8.26 8.89 -43.72
N TYR A 240 7.60 7.74 -43.52
CA TYR A 240 6.16 7.66 -43.39
C TYR A 240 5.66 8.39 -42.15
N PHE A 241 6.26 8.20 -40.98
CA PHE A 241 5.80 8.86 -39.76
C PHE A 241 6.18 10.34 -39.66
N GLU A 242 7.24 10.77 -40.36
CA GLU A 242 7.68 12.17 -40.43
C GLU A 242 6.61 13.11 -41.01
N GLN A 243 5.63 12.60 -41.76
CA GLN A 243 4.52 13.41 -42.27
C GLN A 243 3.57 13.94 -41.17
N TRP A 244 3.60 13.37 -39.96
CA TRP A 244 2.77 13.82 -38.82
C TRP A 244 3.56 14.55 -37.73
N GLY A 245 4.89 14.57 -37.79
CA GLY A 245 5.73 15.20 -36.79
C GLY A 245 7.19 14.77 -36.88
N GLU A 246 8.06 15.42 -36.10
CA GLU A 246 9.47 15.09 -36.06
C GLU A 246 9.68 13.69 -35.44
N VAL A 247 10.37 12.80 -36.17
CA VAL A 247 10.72 11.46 -35.71
C VAL A 247 12.23 11.41 -35.44
N VAL A 248 12.60 11.37 -34.17
CA VAL A 248 14.02 11.32 -33.76
C VAL A 248 14.66 10.01 -34.21
N GLN A 249 14.08 8.87 -33.82
CA GLN A 249 14.64 7.54 -34.04
C GLN A 249 13.53 6.50 -34.27
N VAL A 250 13.78 5.55 -35.16
CA VAL A 250 12.92 4.39 -35.40
C VAL A 250 13.75 3.13 -35.22
N GLU A 251 13.27 2.22 -34.38
CA GLU A 251 13.87 0.90 -34.19
C GLU A 251 12.86 -0.18 -34.55
N CYS A 252 13.21 -1.01 -35.54
CA CYS A 252 12.40 -2.17 -35.89
C CYS A 252 12.73 -3.34 -34.97
N VAL A 253 11.77 -3.74 -34.14
CA VAL A 253 11.91 -4.88 -33.24
C VAL A 253 11.86 -6.17 -34.05
N ARG A 254 12.95 -6.93 -34.03
CA ARG A 254 13.03 -8.25 -34.68
C ARG A 254 12.57 -9.34 -33.71
N ARG A 255 12.04 -10.43 -34.26
CA ARG A 255 11.74 -11.63 -33.47
C ARG A 255 13.05 -12.30 -33.07
N CYS A 256 13.54 -11.97 -31.88
CA CYS A 256 14.81 -12.49 -31.36
C CYS A 256 14.62 -13.60 -30.30
N SER A 257 13.47 -14.27 -30.25
CA SER A 257 13.16 -15.25 -29.20
C SER A 257 14.18 -16.39 -29.13
N GLU A 258 14.57 -16.96 -30.27
CA GLU A 258 15.56 -18.04 -30.34
C GLU A 258 16.96 -17.60 -29.86
N LEU A 259 17.35 -16.36 -30.18
CA LEU A 259 18.60 -15.77 -29.72
C LEU A 259 18.59 -15.52 -28.21
N ILE A 260 17.44 -15.09 -27.66
CA ILE A 260 17.27 -14.89 -26.22
C ILE A 260 17.32 -16.24 -25.50
N GLU A 261 16.68 -17.28 -26.03
CA GLU A 261 16.74 -18.64 -25.49
C GLU A 261 18.18 -19.16 -25.43
N LEU A 262 18.92 -19.05 -26.53
CA LEU A 262 20.34 -19.44 -26.59
C LEU A 262 21.24 -18.70 -25.60
N VAL A 263 20.94 -17.43 -25.30
CA VAL A 263 21.68 -16.65 -24.30
C VAL A 263 21.28 -17.05 -22.89
N THR A 264 20.01 -17.40 -22.66
CA THR A 264 19.49 -17.79 -21.34
C THR A 264 19.95 -19.19 -20.93
N GLU A 265 20.23 -20.08 -21.89
CA GLU A 265 20.76 -21.43 -21.63
C GLU A 265 22.26 -21.48 -21.29
N ARG A 266 23.00 -20.38 -21.45
CA ARG A 266 24.42 -20.27 -21.10
C ARG A 266 24.63 -19.78 -19.68
#